data_AF-A0AAU5HE70-F1
#
_entry.id   AF-A0AAU5HE70-F1
#
_cell.length_a   1.000
_cell.length_b   1.000
_cell.length_c   1.000
_cell.angle_alpha   90.00
_cell.angle_beta   90.00
_cell.angle_gamma   90.00
#
_symmetry.space_group_name_H-M   'P 1'
#
loop_
_entity.id
_entity.type
_entity.pdbx_description
1 polymer ?
#
loop_
_entity_poly.entity_id
_entity_poly.type
_entity_poly.pdbx_seq_one_letter_code
_entity_poly.pdbx_strand_id
1 'polypeptide(L)'
;MAAEFWRRAAARSTPALPSLALCDPRPDGPLGVLAGLAVPPLNNLGRSDHGAFWDRRIPALMLTDSANFRNPHYHQPTDTPATLDYERLATVTAATAATAVFWSQAGARENPLANRGGHC
;
A
#
# COMPACT_ATOMS: atom_id res chain seq x y z
N MET A 1 6.70 -4.24 9.17
CA MET A 1 6.20 -3.84 10.51
C MET A 1 4.98 -2.92 10.39
N ALA A 2 5.05 -1.84 9.61
CA ALA A 2 3.94 -0.90 9.44
C ALA A 2 2.70 -1.47 8.75
N ALA A 3 2.85 -2.26 7.68
CA ALA A 3 1.72 -2.91 7.01
C ALA A 3 0.90 -3.79 7.96
N GLU A 4 1.58 -4.55 8.83
CA GLU A 4 0.95 -5.40 9.84
C GLU A 4 0.23 -4.57 10.91
N PHE A 5 0.86 -3.49 11.36
CA PHE A 5 0.24 -2.57 12.31
C PHE A 5 -1.04 -1.97 11.71
N TRP A 6 -0.96 -1.44 10.48
CA TRP A 6 -2.11 -0.87 9.79
C TRP A 6 -3.23 -1.89 9.63
N ARG A 7 -2.92 -3.11 9.17
CA ARG A 7 -3.90 -4.21 9.02
C ARG A 7 -4.65 -4.49 10.32
N ARG A 8 -3.93 -4.56 11.44
CA ARG A 8 -4.56 -4.78 12.76
C ARG A 8 -5.39 -3.60 13.23
N ALA A 9 -4.91 -2.37 13.00
CA ALA A 9 -5.66 -1.16 13.34
C ALA A 9 -6.97 -1.08 12.54
N ALA A 10 -6.89 -1.30 11.23
CA ALA A 10 -8.02 -1.25 10.31
C ALA A 10 -9.02 -2.42 10.53
N ALA A 11 -8.54 -3.59 10.97
CA ALA A 11 -9.44 -4.70 11.31
C ALA A 11 -10.25 -4.46 12.61
N ARG A 12 -9.79 -3.56 13.49
CA ARG A 12 -10.42 -3.24 14.78
C ARG A 12 -11.26 -1.98 14.75
N SER A 13 -11.29 -1.27 13.63
CA SER A 13 -12.09 -0.06 13.47
C SER A 13 -13.56 -0.38 13.21
N THR A 14 -14.39 0.66 13.23
CA THR A 14 -15.80 0.59 12.86
C THR A 14 -16.09 1.61 11.77
N PRO A 15 -16.45 1.20 10.54
CA PRO A 15 -16.51 -0.19 10.08
C PRO A 15 -15.13 -0.88 10.09
N ALA A 16 -15.13 -2.21 10.20
CA ALA A 16 -13.89 -2.97 10.06
C ALA A 16 -13.47 -2.98 8.58
N LEU A 17 -12.17 -2.87 8.32
CA LEU A 17 -11.59 -2.89 6.97
C LEU A 17 -10.75 -4.15 6.77
N PRO A 18 -11.34 -5.22 6.22
CA PRO A 18 -10.59 -6.38 5.76
C PRO A 18 -9.51 -5.95 4.77
N SER A 19 -8.28 -6.39 5.00
CA SER A 19 -7.15 -6.00 4.17
C SER A 19 -6.19 -7.16 3.95
N LEU A 20 -5.63 -7.18 2.74
CA LEU A 20 -4.62 -8.14 2.32
C LEU A 20 -3.30 -7.37 2.12
N ALA A 21 -2.25 -7.79 2.82
CA ALA A 21 -0.91 -7.29 2.56
C ALA A 21 -0.38 -8.01 1.32
N LEU A 22 -0.09 -7.23 0.28
CA LEU A 22 0.57 -7.70 -0.94
C LEU A 22 1.97 -7.11 -1.00
N CYS A 23 2.94 -7.93 -1.34
CA CYS A 23 4.28 -7.50 -1.69
C CYS A 23 4.52 -7.77 -3.16
N ASP A 24 5.35 -6.97 -3.80
CA ASP A 24 5.75 -7.23 -5.18
C ASP A 24 6.75 -8.40 -5.21
N PRO A 25 6.39 -9.55 -5.82
CA PRO A 25 7.27 -10.71 -5.88
C PRO A 25 8.33 -10.58 -6.98
N ARG A 26 8.27 -9.54 -7.82
CA ARG A 26 9.20 -9.38 -8.93
C ARG A 26 10.62 -9.10 -8.40
N PRO A 27 11.65 -9.80 -8.91
CA PRO A 27 13.04 -9.52 -8.57
C PRO A 27 13.49 -8.19 -9.19
N ASP A 28 14.57 -7.62 -8.65
CA ASP A 28 15.19 -6.41 -9.22
C ASP A 28 15.73 -6.65 -10.63
N GLY A 29 15.76 -5.59 -11.44
CA GLY A 29 16.44 -5.58 -12.74
C GLY A 29 15.70 -6.35 -13.86
N PRO A 30 16.43 -6.86 -14.87
CA PRO A 30 15.82 -7.44 -16.07
C PRO A 30 14.88 -8.64 -15.81
N LEU A 31 15.15 -9.43 -14.75
CA LEU A 31 14.29 -10.55 -14.38
C LEU A 31 12.90 -10.09 -13.90
N GLY A 32 12.81 -8.93 -13.23
CA GLY A 32 11.55 -8.34 -12.82
C GLY A 32 10.71 -7.90 -14.01
N VAL A 33 11.36 -7.35 -15.04
CA VAL A 33 10.70 -6.99 -16.31
C VAL A 33 10.13 -8.22 -16.99
N LEU A 34 10.92 -9.31 -17.10
CA LEU A 34 10.45 -10.56 -17.69
C LEU A 34 9.28 -11.17 -16.89
N ALA A 35 9.35 -11.16 -15.56
CA ALA A 35 8.26 -11.62 -14.70
C ALA A 35 6.99 -10.77 -14.90
N GLY A 36 7.13 -9.45 -15.03
CA GLY A 36 6.04 -8.52 -15.33
C GLY A 36 5.42 -8.73 -16.71
N LEU A 37 6.18 -9.18 -17.71
CA LEU A 37 5.65 -9.55 -19.02
C LEU A 37 4.92 -10.90 -18.99
N ALA A 38 5.48 -11.89 -18.28
CA ALA A 38 4.89 -13.22 -18.15
C ALA A 38 3.60 -13.22 -17.31
N VAL A 39 3.51 -12.34 -16.31
CA VAL A 39 2.34 -12.17 -15.44
C VAL A 39 1.94 -10.68 -15.41
N PRO A 40 1.25 -10.19 -16.45
CA PRO A 40 0.90 -8.77 -16.60
C PRO A 40 0.24 -8.11 -15.37
N PRO A 41 -0.62 -8.79 -14.58
CA PRO A 41 -1.18 -8.22 -13.37
C PRO A 41 -0.14 -7.73 -12.35
N LEU A 42 1.06 -8.33 -12.29
CA LEU A 42 2.14 -7.91 -11.37
C LEU A 42 2.58 -6.47 -11.60
N ASN A 43 2.46 -5.96 -12.83
CA ASN A 43 2.83 -4.58 -13.14
C ASN A 43 1.94 -3.55 -12.43
N ASN A 44 0.78 -3.95 -11.90
CA ASN A 44 -0.10 -3.05 -11.16
C ASN A 44 0.32 -2.83 -9.70
N LEU A 45 1.19 -3.68 -9.14
CA LEU A 45 1.61 -3.56 -7.74
C LEU A 45 2.47 -2.32 -7.48
N GLY A 46 3.16 -1.80 -8.50
CA GLY A 46 3.99 -0.59 -8.43
C GLY A 46 3.31 0.69 -8.96
N ARG A 47 2.01 0.68 -9.28
CA ARG A 47 1.33 1.82 -9.94
C ARG A 47 0.83 2.90 -8.96
N SER A 48 1.73 3.46 -8.16
CA SER A 48 1.54 4.71 -7.41
C SER A 48 2.90 5.23 -6.94
N ASP A 49 2.93 6.33 -6.19
CA ASP A 49 4.17 7.00 -5.78
C ASP A 49 5.11 6.11 -4.95
N HIS A 50 4.59 5.09 -4.27
CA HIS A 50 5.40 4.12 -3.50
C HIS A 50 6.38 3.34 -4.39
N GLY A 51 6.09 3.16 -5.68
CA GLY A 51 6.96 2.45 -6.62
C GLY A 51 8.36 3.08 -6.71
N ALA A 52 8.46 4.41 -6.72
CA ALA A 52 9.74 5.10 -6.79
C ALA A 52 10.61 4.94 -5.52
N PHE A 53 9.97 4.68 -4.37
CA PHE A 53 10.66 4.34 -3.11
C PHE A 53 11.16 2.89 -3.14
N TRP A 54 10.32 1.98 -3.62
CA TRP A 54 10.68 0.58 -3.85
C TRP A 54 11.90 0.43 -4.77
N ASP A 55 11.95 1.17 -5.89
CA ASP A 55 13.11 1.19 -6.81
C ASP A 55 14.43 1.62 -6.12
N ARG A 56 14.33 2.36 -5.01
CA ARG A 56 15.46 2.83 -4.20
C ARG A 56 15.68 2.02 -2.93
N ARG A 57 14.96 0.91 -2.76
CA ARG A 57 14.96 0.07 -1.55
C ARG A 57 14.61 0.83 -0.27
N ILE A 58 13.76 1.85 -0.42
CA ILE A 58 13.20 2.59 0.71
C ILE A 58 11.86 1.93 1.07
N PRO A 59 11.67 1.47 2.33
CA PRO A 59 10.40 0.89 2.75
C PRO A 59 9.24 1.86 2.54
N ALA A 60 8.21 1.42 1.84
CA ALA A 60 7.02 2.21 1.53
C ALA A 60 5.77 1.32 1.53
N LEU A 61 4.62 1.93 1.87
CA LEU A 61 3.33 1.26 1.92
C LEU A 61 2.30 2.05 1.10
N MET A 62 1.60 1.36 0.21
CA MET A 62 0.41 1.89 -0.45
C MET A 62 -0.83 1.28 0.20
N LEU A 63 -1.77 2.13 0.60
CA LEU A 63 -3.09 1.73 1.09
C LEU A 63 -4.08 1.98 -0.03
N THR A 64 -4.67 0.92 -0.57
CA THR A 64 -5.55 1.04 -1.73
C THR A 64 -6.63 -0.04 -1.74
N ASP A 65 -7.78 0.30 -2.30
CA ASP A 65 -8.84 -0.63 -2.66
C ASP A 65 -8.71 -1.12 -4.11
N SER A 66 -7.56 -0.84 -4.74
CA SER A 66 -7.15 -1.15 -6.12
C SER A 66 -7.70 -0.22 -7.22
N ALA A 67 -8.35 0.89 -6.87
CA ALA A 67 -8.78 2.00 -7.76
C ALA A 67 -9.28 1.53 -9.15
N ASN A 68 -8.38 1.44 -10.13
CA ASN A 68 -8.60 0.92 -11.50
C ASN A 68 -9.46 -0.36 -11.59
N PHE A 69 -9.43 -1.24 -10.59
CA PHE A 69 -10.16 -2.52 -10.62
C PHE A 69 -11.51 -2.50 -9.92
N ARG A 70 -11.83 -1.44 -9.16
CA ARG A 70 -13.06 -1.40 -8.34
C ARG A 70 -13.85 -0.10 -8.41
N ASN A 71 -13.23 1.03 -8.74
CA ASN A 71 -13.90 2.32 -8.82
C ASN A 71 -14.37 2.59 -10.27
N PRO A 72 -15.68 2.49 -10.58
CA PRO A 72 -16.20 2.75 -11.92
C PRO A 72 -16.09 4.22 -12.33
N HIS A 73 -15.83 5.12 -11.37
CA HIS A 73 -15.66 6.55 -11.62
C HIS A 73 -14.20 6.95 -11.87
N TYR A 74 -13.24 6.04 -11.68
CA TYR A 74 -11.82 6.36 -11.79
C TYR A 74 -11.46 6.95 -13.18
N HIS A 75 -10.75 8.07 -13.19
CA HIS A 75 -10.43 8.85 -14.41
C HIS A 75 -11.66 9.31 -15.22
N GLN A 76 -12.82 9.45 -14.58
CA GLN A 76 -14.03 9.98 -15.20
C GLN A 76 -14.46 11.28 -14.51
N PRO A 77 -15.20 12.17 -15.21
CA PRO A 77 -15.81 13.36 -14.59
C PRO A 77 -16.77 13.04 -13.43
N THR A 78 -17.24 11.79 -13.32
CA THR A 78 -18.09 11.31 -12.23
C THR A 78 -17.33 11.02 -10.94
N ASP A 79 -15.99 11.06 -10.95
CA ASP A 79 -15.16 10.96 -9.74
C ASP A 79 -15.34 12.23 -8.90
N THR A 80 -16.32 12.21 -8.02
CA THR A 80 -16.79 13.41 -7.32
C THR A 80 -16.89 13.14 -5.82
N PRO A 81 -16.87 14.18 -4.96
CA PRO A 81 -17.05 13.97 -3.52
C PRO A 81 -18.34 13.21 -3.16
N ALA A 82 -19.39 13.31 -3.97
CA ALA A 82 -20.65 12.62 -3.76
C ALA A 82 -20.55 11.09 -3.89
N THR A 83 -19.52 10.55 -4.54
CA THR A 83 -19.32 9.10 -4.69
C THR A 83 -18.45 8.49 -3.59
N LEU A 84 -18.03 9.29 -2.59
CA LEU A 84 -17.19 8.83 -1.49
C LEU A 84 -18.00 8.16 -0.38
N ASP A 85 -17.48 7.05 0.11
CA ASP A 85 -17.87 6.47 1.40
C ASP A 85 -17.09 7.18 2.52
N TYR A 86 -17.74 8.15 3.17
CA TYR A 86 -17.12 8.98 4.20
C TYR A 86 -16.83 8.22 5.51
N GLU A 87 -17.62 7.21 5.86
CA GLU A 87 -17.36 6.39 7.05
C GLU A 87 -16.09 5.57 6.86
N ARG A 88 -15.96 4.95 5.67
CA ARG A 88 -14.75 4.24 5.28
C ARG A 88 -13.55 5.18 5.17
N LEU A 89 -13.72 6.38 4.61
CA LEU A 89 -12.65 7.38 4.52
C LEU A 89 -12.13 7.79 5.90
N ALA A 90 -13.02 8.10 6.83
CA ALA A 90 -12.65 8.45 8.20
C ALA A 90 -11.87 7.31 8.87
N THR A 91 -12.31 6.07 8.65
CA THR A 91 -11.68 4.87 9.16
C THR A 91 -10.26 4.66 8.61
N VAL A 92 -10.09 4.75 7.29
CA VAL A 92 -8.77 4.65 6.63
C VAL A 92 -7.85 5.75 7.16
N THR A 93 -8.37 6.97 7.34
CA THR A 93 -7.61 8.10 7.85
C THR A 93 -7.09 7.83 9.26
N ALA A 94 -7.96 7.39 10.18
CA ALA A 94 -7.57 7.09 11.56
C ALA A 94 -6.52 5.96 11.65
N ALA A 95 -6.71 4.86 10.94
CA ALA A 95 -5.77 3.75 10.91
C ALA A 95 -4.41 4.17 10.32
N THR A 96 -4.42 5.03 9.30
CA THR A 96 -3.20 5.56 8.66
C THR A 96 -2.44 6.49 9.61
N ALA A 97 -3.14 7.41 10.28
CA ALA A 97 -2.53 8.31 11.26
C ALA A 97 -1.88 7.53 12.42
N ALA A 98 -2.60 6.54 12.98
CA ALA A 98 -2.06 5.67 14.02
C ALA A 98 -0.80 4.92 13.55
N THR A 99 -0.80 4.46 12.30
CA THR A 99 0.36 3.76 11.70
C THR A 99 1.55 4.68 11.53
N ALA A 100 1.34 5.93 11.08
CA ALA A 100 2.43 6.91 10.92
C ALA A 100 3.09 7.25 12.26
N VAL A 101 2.30 7.43 13.33
CA VAL A 101 2.81 7.66 14.68
C VAL A 101 3.56 6.43 15.20
N PHE A 102 3.01 5.23 15.02
CA PHE A 102 3.69 4.00 15.44
C PHE A 102 5.02 3.79 14.69
N TRP A 103 5.02 3.99 13.37
CA TRP A 103 6.20 3.72 12.53
C TRP A 103 7.33 4.72 12.79
N SER A 104 7.02 5.99 13.04
CA SER A 104 8.03 6.98 13.42
C SER A 104 8.71 6.62 14.75
N GLN A 105 7.94 6.14 15.72
CA GLN A 105 8.46 5.69 17.02
C GLN A 105 9.25 4.38 16.93
N ALA A 106 8.87 3.47 16.02
CA ALA A 106 9.57 2.22 15.79
C ALA A 106 10.89 2.43 15.03
N GLY A 107 10.90 3.29 14.00
CA GLY A 107 12.12 3.65 13.26
C GLY A 107 13.14 4.44 14.10
N ALA A 108 12.69 5.14 15.14
CA ALA A 108 13.58 5.75 16.13
C ALA A 108 14.24 4.73 17.08
N ARG A 109 13.74 3.49 17.13
CA ARG A 109 14.23 2.43 18.03
C ARG A 109 15.10 1.38 17.33
N GLU A 110 15.00 1.25 16.02
CA GLU A 110 15.80 0.31 15.23
C GLU A 110 16.31 1.00 13.95
N ASN A 111 17.62 1.02 13.72
CA ASN A 111 18.22 1.37 12.43
C ASN A 111 18.42 0.08 11.61
N PRO A 112 17.52 -0.30 10.68
CA PRO A 112 17.47 -1.64 10.11
C PRO A 112 17.78 -1.61 8.61
N LEU A 113 18.80 -0.85 8.18
CA LEU A 113 19.30 -0.94 6.79
C LEU A 113 19.94 -2.30 6.44
N ALA A 114 19.92 -3.26 7.35
CA ALA A 114 20.39 -4.61 7.09
C ALA A 114 19.21 -5.56 6.83
N ASN A 115 19.07 -5.93 5.55
CA ASN A 115 18.89 -7.33 5.18
C ASN A 115 17.45 -7.88 5.09
N ARG A 116 16.63 -7.39 4.13
CA ARG A 116 15.60 -8.22 3.46
C ARG A 116 15.43 -7.78 2.01
N GLY A 117 15.89 -8.62 1.06
CA GLY A 117 15.85 -8.37 -0.38
C GLY A 117 14.47 -8.60 -1.00
N GLY A 118 13.49 -7.78 -0.62
CA GLY A 118 12.16 -7.79 -1.23
C GLY A 118 11.44 -6.46 -1.05
N HIS A 119 10.51 -6.18 -1.95
CA HIS A 119 9.64 -5.00 -1.89
C HIS A 119 8.53 -5.20 -0.85
N CYS A 120 8.91 -5.16 0.43
CA CYS A 120 8.08 -4.99 1.62
C CYS A 120 8.89 -4.21 2.69
#